data_AF-A0A537KL18-F1
#
_entry.id   AF-A0A537KL18-F1
#
_cell.length_a   1.000
_cell.length_b   1.000
_cell.length_c   1.000
_cell.angle_alpha   90.00
_cell.angle_beta   90.00
_cell.angle_gamma   90.00
#
_symmetry.space_group_name_H-M   'P 1'
#
loop_
_entity.id
_entity.type
_entity.pdbx_description
1 polymer ?
#
loop_
_entity_poly.entity_id
_entity_poly.type
_entity_poly.pdbx_seq_one_letter_code
_entity_poly.pdbx_strand_id
1 'polypeptide(L)'
;MHFIYAKSFELLYKGDLENADIYSKAVIGSNKFPLISSNVAAALNAIRDRTFSQELLFSVYSSSTSNYNSNLFDKSSSGGTSLLLQDRKLYTTGSGNASDYRYISWFDNNQAGKLAPSKFFQDKNLPYELQGNVPVIRASEMYYIAAECANKKNDITAGAALLNKVRQARGLNALNAAGIASTDSLSTEIMREYQKEFIQEGQTFFYYKRLNKDLGLVTGTPAAIPADAYMFPIPDKEKEYNH
;
A
#
# COMPACT_ATOMS: atom_id res chain seq x y z
N MET A 1 1.91 -0.44 -24.08
CA MET A 1 1.62 -1.34 -22.94
C MET A 1 1.39 -0.58 -21.63
N HIS A 2 2.17 0.47 -21.31
CA HIS A 2 2.00 1.29 -20.09
C HIS A 2 0.60 1.93 -19.89
N PHE A 3 -0.10 2.32 -20.97
CA PHE A 3 -1.41 3.00 -20.88
C PHE A 3 -2.60 2.12 -20.42
N ILE A 4 -2.47 0.79 -20.44
CA ILE A 4 -3.59 -0.11 -20.12
C ILE A 4 -3.69 -0.36 -18.60
N TYR A 5 -2.58 -0.27 -17.88
CA TYR A 5 -2.48 -0.71 -16.48
C TYR A 5 -2.88 0.35 -15.46
N ALA A 6 -2.62 1.64 -15.73
CA ALA A 6 -3.12 2.76 -14.91
C ALA A 6 -4.65 2.92 -14.99
N LYS A 7 -5.27 2.35 -16.03
CA LYS A 7 -6.69 2.52 -16.31
C LYS A 7 -7.58 1.78 -15.31
N SER A 8 -7.15 0.66 -14.74
CA SER A 8 -7.95 -0.10 -13.77
C SER A 8 -8.27 0.72 -12.51
N PHE A 9 -7.27 1.43 -11.98
CA PHE A 9 -7.44 2.33 -10.83
C PHE A 9 -8.41 3.46 -11.18
N GLU A 10 -8.17 4.16 -12.30
CA GLU A 10 -9.05 5.24 -12.75
C GLU A 10 -10.51 4.79 -12.90
N LEU A 11 -10.73 3.62 -13.51
CA LEU A 11 -12.05 3.05 -13.74
C LEU A 11 -12.74 2.64 -12.45
N LEU A 12 -12.00 2.05 -11.50
CA LEU A 12 -12.54 1.76 -10.17
C LEU A 12 -13.01 3.04 -9.47
N TYR A 13 -12.25 4.13 -9.60
CA TYR A 13 -12.60 5.43 -9.03
C TYR A 13 -13.78 6.10 -9.74
N LYS A 14 -13.96 5.84 -11.04
CA LYS A 14 -15.14 6.24 -11.83
C LYS A 14 -16.38 5.37 -11.58
N GLY A 15 -16.24 4.24 -10.87
CA GLY A 15 -17.31 3.28 -10.63
C GLY A 15 -17.54 2.28 -11.76
N ASP A 16 -16.67 2.23 -12.77
CA ASP A 16 -16.72 1.25 -13.86
C ASP A 16 -16.06 -0.06 -13.41
N LEU A 17 -16.82 -0.83 -12.64
CA LEU A 17 -16.38 -2.09 -12.03
C LEU A 17 -16.09 -3.19 -13.06
N GLU A 18 -16.75 -3.17 -14.22
CA GLU A 18 -16.57 -4.18 -15.25
C GLU A 18 -15.20 -4.02 -15.91
N ASN A 19 -14.90 -2.82 -16.39
CA ASN A 19 -13.61 -2.58 -17.03
C ASN A 19 -12.46 -2.62 -16.02
N ALA A 20 -12.66 -2.13 -14.79
CA ALA A 20 -11.65 -2.24 -13.72
C ALA A 20 -11.27 -3.71 -13.44
N ASP A 21 -12.25 -4.61 -13.36
CA ASP A 21 -12.04 -6.05 -13.17
C ASP A 21 -11.31 -6.68 -14.36
N ILE A 22 -11.70 -6.34 -15.60
CA ILE A 22 -11.05 -6.83 -16.82
C ILE A 22 -9.57 -6.44 -16.86
N TYR A 23 -9.26 -5.15 -16.66
CA TYR A 23 -7.88 -4.67 -16.75
C TYR A 23 -7.01 -5.21 -15.61
N SER A 24 -7.54 -5.26 -14.38
CA SER A 24 -6.81 -5.84 -13.25
C SER A 24 -6.49 -7.32 -13.46
N LYS A 25 -7.46 -8.13 -13.90
CA LYS A 25 -7.28 -9.56 -14.23
C LYS A 25 -6.39 -9.79 -15.46
N ALA A 26 -6.30 -8.84 -16.38
CA ALA A 26 -5.34 -8.91 -17.48
C ALA A 26 -3.89 -8.77 -16.98
N VAL A 27 -3.63 -7.94 -15.95
CA VAL A 27 -2.28 -7.77 -15.37
C VAL A 27 -1.83 -9.03 -14.65
N ILE A 28 -2.50 -9.36 -13.53
CA ILE A 28 -3.22 -10.62 -13.43
C ILE A 28 -2.58 -11.83 -14.13
N GLY A 29 -3.31 -12.30 -15.14
CA GLY A 29 -2.97 -13.44 -15.97
C GLY A 29 -1.81 -13.22 -16.93
N SER A 30 -1.26 -12.00 -17.07
CA SER A 30 -0.05 -11.79 -17.89
C SER A 30 1.19 -12.44 -17.30
N ASN A 31 1.22 -12.66 -15.98
CA ASN A 31 2.36 -13.20 -15.22
C ASN A 31 3.68 -12.43 -15.41
N LYS A 32 3.64 -11.20 -15.95
CA LYS A 32 4.83 -10.37 -16.16
C LYS A 32 5.34 -9.70 -14.87
N PHE A 33 4.45 -9.53 -13.89
CA PHE A 33 4.71 -8.90 -12.61
C PHE A 33 4.24 -9.83 -11.49
N PRO A 34 4.89 -10.98 -11.28
CA PRO A 34 4.44 -11.95 -10.30
C PRO A 34 4.63 -11.43 -8.87
N LEU A 35 3.70 -11.80 -7.99
CA LEU A 35 3.87 -11.60 -6.54
C LEU A 35 5.14 -12.29 -6.05
N ILE A 36 5.80 -11.73 -5.02
CA ILE A 36 6.97 -12.38 -4.41
C ILE A 36 6.64 -13.82 -3.99
N SER A 37 7.58 -14.72 -4.23
CA SER A 37 7.42 -16.15 -3.94
C SER A 37 8.31 -16.64 -2.79
N SER A 38 9.15 -15.77 -2.23
CA SER A 38 10.11 -16.09 -1.19
C SER A 38 10.10 -15.07 -0.06
N ASN A 39 10.66 -15.47 1.09
CA ASN A 39 10.78 -14.62 2.26
C ASN A 39 11.88 -13.56 2.07
N VAL A 40 11.52 -12.45 1.44
CA VAL A 40 12.40 -11.27 1.31
C VAL A 40 12.86 -10.71 2.66
N ALA A 41 12.11 -10.94 3.75
CA ALA A 41 12.49 -10.47 5.07
C ALA A 41 13.64 -11.27 5.71
N ALA A 42 13.97 -12.46 5.18
CA ALA A 42 15.13 -13.24 5.59
C ALA A 42 16.46 -12.63 5.10
N ALA A 43 16.42 -11.76 4.09
CA ALA A 43 17.61 -11.07 3.59
C ALA A 43 18.14 -10.05 4.60
N LEU A 44 19.47 -9.86 4.63
CA LEU A 44 20.10 -8.77 5.38
C LEU A 44 19.64 -7.41 4.84
N ASN A 45 19.55 -6.39 5.69
CA ASN A 45 19.13 -5.04 5.30
C ASN A 45 19.84 -4.53 4.04
N ALA A 46 21.16 -4.76 3.94
CA ALA A 46 22.00 -4.35 2.83
C ALA A 46 21.62 -4.94 1.47
N ILE A 47 20.80 -5.99 1.39
CA ILE A 47 20.37 -6.62 0.13
C ILE A 47 18.87 -6.92 0.12
N ARG A 48 18.11 -6.30 1.03
CA ARG A 48 16.69 -6.61 1.22
C ARG A 48 15.82 -5.87 0.21
N ASP A 49 15.08 -6.62 -0.60
CA ASP A 49 14.05 -6.05 -1.46
C ASP A 49 12.79 -5.69 -0.66
N ARG A 50 12.78 -4.46 -0.13
CA ARG A 50 11.65 -3.93 0.64
C ARG A 50 10.52 -3.42 -0.27
N THR A 51 10.80 -3.11 -1.54
CA THR A 51 9.80 -2.59 -2.47
C THR A 51 9.06 -3.67 -3.24
N PHE A 52 9.50 -4.93 -3.11
CA PHE A 52 9.01 -6.07 -3.89
C PHE A 52 9.15 -5.77 -5.39
N SER A 53 10.39 -5.51 -5.81
CA SER A 53 10.77 -5.00 -7.14
C SER A 53 10.12 -5.76 -8.32
N GLN A 54 10.00 -7.08 -8.23
CA GLN A 54 9.35 -7.91 -9.25
C GLN A 54 7.85 -7.65 -9.43
N GLU A 55 7.20 -7.02 -8.45
CA GLU A 55 5.78 -6.66 -8.51
C GLU A 55 5.55 -5.29 -9.17
N LEU A 56 6.60 -4.51 -9.44
CA LEU A 56 6.47 -3.13 -9.92
C LEU A 56 6.07 -3.11 -11.40
N LEU A 57 4.84 -2.67 -11.68
CA LEU A 57 4.35 -2.42 -13.04
C LEU A 57 4.92 -1.12 -13.58
N PHE A 58 4.98 -0.12 -12.71
CA PHE A 58 5.52 1.19 -13.01
C PHE A 58 6.15 1.78 -11.74
N SER A 59 7.40 2.18 -11.87
CA SER A 59 8.15 2.91 -10.85
C SER A 59 8.86 4.09 -11.50
N VAL A 60 9.11 5.12 -10.71
CA VAL A 60 9.98 6.22 -11.10
C VAL A 60 11.29 6.12 -10.33
N TYR A 61 12.39 6.38 -11.03
CA TYR A 61 13.69 6.44 -10.40
C TYR A 61 13.91 7.82 -9.78
N SER A 62 14.37 7.85 -8.53
CA SER A 62 14.83 9.07 -7.87
C SER A 62 16.13 8.81 -7.11
N SER A 63 17.17 9.56 -7.46
CA SER A 63 18.44 9.57 -6.73
C SER A 63 18.32 10.21 -5.34
N SER A 64 17.23 10.93 -5.09
CA SER A 64 16.99 11.65 -3.82
C SER A 64 16.11 10.87 -2.84
N THR A 65 15.72 9.63 -3.15
CA THR A 65 14.86 8.80 -2.29
C THR A 65 15.41 8.67 -0.86
N SER A 66 16.73 8.51 -0.71
CA SER A 66 17.36 8.44 0.61
C SER A 66 17.15 9.73 1.42
N ASN A 67 17.40 10.89 0.79
CA ASN A 67 17.27 12.20 1.42
C ASN A 67 15.83 12.52 1.81
N TYR A 68 14.86 12.25 0.93
CA TYR A 68 13.45 12.46 1.25
C TYR A 68 13.00 11.55 2.38
N ASN A 69 13.39 10.28 2.34
CA ASN A 69 13.00 9.32 3.37
C ASN A 69 13.62 9.65 4.73
N SER A 70 14.90 10.00 4.79
CA SER A 70 15.55 10.37 6.06
C SER A 70 14.98 11.66 6.65
N ASN A 71 14.72 12.69 5.83
CA ASN A 71 14.16 13.95 6.33
C ASN A 71 12.74 13.82 6.90
N LEU A 72 11.93 12.89 6.38
CA LEU A 72 10.53 12.71 6.81
C LEU A 72 10.38 11.62 7.88
N PHE A 73 11.19 10.56 7.82
CA PHE A 73 10.99 9.34 8.60
C PHE A 73 12.19 8.95 9.47
N ASP A 74 13.31 9.68 9.42
CA ASP A 74 14.44 9.49 10.33
C ASP A 74 14.53 10.65 11.35
N LYS A 75 14.60 10.28 12.64
CA LYS A 75 14.61 11.19 13.78
C LYS A 75 15.99 11.80 14.05
N SER A 76 17.03 11.40 13.32
CA SER A 76 18.36 12.02 13.43
C SER A 76 18.39 13.51 13.01
N SER A 77 17.35 13.98 12.30
CA SER A 77 17.19 15.40 11.96
C SER A 77 16.56 16.18 13.12
N SER A 78 17.37 16.96 13.84
CA SER A 78 17.01 17.76 15.02
C SER A 78 16.06 18.95 14.75
N GLY A 79 15.25 18.93 13.69
CA GLY A 79 14.40 20.06 13.31
C GLY A 79 13.29 19.79 12.28
N GLY A 80 13.01 18.54 11.90
CA GLY A 80 11.99 18.18 10.90
C GLY A 80 10.68 17.65 11.48
N THR A 81 9.59 17.73 10.69
CA THR A 81 8.33 17.04 10.98
C THR A 81 8.52 15.53 10.80
N SER A 82 8.71 14.82 11.92
CA SER A 82 8.90 13.36 11.92
C SER A 82 7.56 12.63 11.72
N LEU A 83 7.36 11.97 10.58
CA LEU A 83 6.18 11.17 10.22
C LEU A 83 6.31 9.69 10.69
N LEU A 84 6.92 9.47 11.84
CA LEU A 84 7.06 8.14 12.44
C LEU A 84 5.71 7.55 12.83
N LEU A 85 5.61 6.22 12.73
CA LEU A 85 4.43 5.49 13.17
C LEU A 85 4.43 5.36 14.69
N GLN A 86 3.25 5.51 15.29
CA GLN A 86 3.08 5.30 16.74
C GLN A 86 3.21 3.82 17.11
N ASP A 87 2.67 2.93 16.28
CA ASP A 87 2.83 1.48 16.41
C ASP A 87 2.70 0.76 15.05
N ARG A 88 2.92 -0.56 15.07
CA ARG A 88 2.67 -1.49 13.95
C ARG A 88 1.68 -2.60 14.33
N LYS A 89 0.76 -2.34 15.27
CA LYS A 89 -0.21 -3.33 15.75
C LYS A 89 -1.12 -3.83 14.64
N LEU A 90 -1.36 -3.01 13.61
CA LEU A 90 -2.10 -3.41 12.41
C LEU A 90 -1.60 -4.73 11.80
N TYR A 91 -0.30 -5.02 11.92
CA TYR A 91 0.30 -6.23 11.36
C TYR A 91 0.16 -7.45 12.26
N THR A 92 -0.16 -7.30 13.55
CA THR A 92 -0.21 -8.39 14.54
C THR A 92 -1.59 -8.57 15.18
N THR A 93 -2.53 -7.69 14.89
CA THR A 93 -3.91 -7.72 15.42
C THR A 93 -4.92 -8.12 14.35
N GLY A 94 -6.11 -8.56 14.77
CA GLY A 94 -7.16 -9.01 13.87
C GLY A 94 -6.68 -10.17 13.00
N SER A 95 -6.63 -9.96 11.69
CA SER A 95 -6.12 -10.94 10.73
C SER A 95 -4.61 -10.88 10.48
N GLY A 96 -3.89 -10.05 11.24
CA GLY A 96 -2.43 -9.93 11.20
C GLY A 96 -1.71 -11.09 11.89
N ASN A 97 -0.41 -11.21 11.61
CA ASN A 97 0.48 -12.14 12.27
C ASN A 97 1.93 -11.60 12.24
N ALA A 98 2.71 -11.87 13.28
CA ALA A 98 4.12 -11.42 13.35
C ALA A 98 5.03 -12.06 12.28
N SER A 99 4.59 -13.13 11.62
CA SER A 99 5.27 -13.73 10.48
C SER A 99 5.09 -12.97 9.17
N ASP A 100 4.29 -11.89 9.14
CA ASP A 100 4.13 -11.04 7.95
C ASP A 100 5.47 -10.48 7.51
N TYR A 101 5.88 -10.73 6.27
CA TYR A 101 7.16 -10.26 5.76
C TYR A 101 7.28 -8.74 5.82
N ARG A 102 6.17 -8.01 5.69
CA ARG A 102 6.13 -6.55 5.84
C ARG A 102 6.40 -6.13 7.28
N TYR A 103 5.83 -6.84 8.26
CA TYR A 103 6.09 -6.61 9.68
C TYR A 103 7.58 -6.78 10.03
N ILE A 104 8.22 -7.77 9.43
CA ILE A 104 9.63 -8.10 9.68
C ILE A 104 10.56 -7.14 8.91
N SER A 105 10.19 -6.70 7.70
CA SER A 105 11.09 -6.00 6.78
C SER A 105 10.90 -4.48 6.64
N TRP A 106 9.71 -3.94 6.93
CA TRP A 106 9.36 -2.54 6.68
C TRP A 106 9.44 -1.65 7.92
N PHE A 107 10.01 -2.16 9.00
CA PHE A 107 10.16 -1.42 10.23
C PHE A 107 11.56 -1.65 10.78
N ASP A 108 12.35 -0.58 10.81
CA ASP A 108 13.64 -0.57 11.47
C ASP A 108 13.57 0.21 12.79
N ASN A 109 14.39 -0.20 13.75
CA ASN A 109 14.56 0.42 15.05
C ASN A 109 15.95 1.04 15.13
N ASN A 110 16.30 1.86 14.13
CA ASN A 110 17.55 2.62 14.05
C ASN A 110 17.84 3.42 15.34
N GLN A 111 16.83 3.66 16.18
CA GLN A 111 16.97 4.14 17.55
C GLN A 111 16.03 3.39 18.48
N ALA A 112 16.50 3.01 19.68
CA ALA A 112 15.70 2.27 20.65
C ALA A 112 14.34 2.97 20.96
N GLY A 113 13.25 2.21 20.77
CA GLY A 113 11.89 2.70 21.05
C GLY A 113 11.29 3.56 19.94
N LYS A 114 11.84 3.51 18.72
CA LYS A 114 11.31 4.21 17.54
C LYS A 114 11.04 3.26 16.40
N LEU A 115 9.83 3.39 15.84
CA LEU A 115 9.37 2.58 14.74
C LEU A 115 9.50 3.36 13.43
N ALA A 116 10.67 3.29 12.80
CA ALA A 116 10.92 3.94 11.52
C ALA A 116 10.43 3.06 10.37
N PRO A 117 9.51 3.54 9.52
CA PRO A 117 9.15 2.80 8.32
C PRO A 117 10.36 2.77 7.37
N SER A 118 10.80 1.58 7.02
CA SER A 118 12.07 1.36 6.34
C SER A 118 11.94 1.01 4.86
N LYS A 119 10.73 1.09 4.29
CA LYS A 119 10.45 0.61 2.94
C LYS A 119 11.33 1.25 1.87
N PHE A 120 11.63 2.54 2.04
CA PHE A 120 12.47 3.33 1.14
C PHE A 120 13.93 3.49 1.60
N PHE A 121 14.38 2.72 2.59
CA PHE A 121 15.78 2.77 3.03
C PHE A 121 16.72 2.39 1.89
N GLN A 122 17.74 3.23 1.67
CA GLN A 122 18.79 3.03 0.68
C GLN A 122 20.07 2.57 1.41
N ASP A 123 20.05 1.33 1.92
CA ASP A 123 21.16 0.78 2.71
C ASP A 123 22.48 0.74 1.91
N LYS A 124 23.60 0.85 2.62
CA LYS A 124 24.92 0.63 2.02
C LYS A 124 24.98 -0.79 1.44
N ASN A 125 25.40 -0.89 0.18
CA ASN A 125 25.47 -2.12 -0.63
C ASN A 125 24.13 -2.65 -1.16
N LEU A 126 23.03 -1.88 -1.08
CA LEU A 126 21.79 -2.24 -1.75
C LEU A 126 22.06 -2.51 -3.24
N PRO A 127 21.62 -3.64 -3.83
CA PRO A 127 21.79 -3.91 -5.26
C PRO A 127 21.21 -2.78 -6.12
N TYR A 128 21.88 -2.46 -7.23
CA TYR A 128 21.55 -1.30 -8.07
C TYR A 128 20.09 -1.34 -8.57
N GLU A 129 19.60 -2.53 -8.91
CA GLU A 129 18.24 -2.77 -9.37
C GLU A 129 17.16 -2.49 -8.30
N LEU A 130 17.54 -2.42 -7.02
CA LEU A 130 16.65 -2.11 -5.89
C LEU A 130 16.77 -0.64 -5.44
N GLN A 131 17.76 0.10 -5.95
CA GLN A 131 18.01 1.48 -5.54
C GLN A 131 17.09 2.48 -6.23
N GLY A 132 16.65 3.50 -5.49
CA GLY A 132 15.96 4.67 -6.03
C GLY A 132 14.59 4.42 -6.63
N ASN A 133 14.07 3.19 -6.59
CA ASN A 133 12.74 2.85 -7.10
C ASN A 133 11.65 3.44 -6.19
N VAL A 134 10.82 4.30 -6.76
CA VAL A 134 9.57 4.78 -6.13
C VAL A 134 8.40 4.11 -6.84
N PRO A 135 7.73 3.11 -6.23
CA PRO A 135 6.57 2.46 -6.79
C PRO A 135 5.46 3.46 -7.09
N VAL A 136 4.87 3.35 -8.28
CA VAL A 136 3.67 4.10 -8.67
C VAL A 136 2.50 3.13 -8.86
N ILE A 137 2.73 2.00 -9.55
CA ILE A 137 1.72 0.94 -9.74
C ILE A 137 2.41 -0.41 -9.55
N ARG A 138 1.75 -1.34 -8.86
CA ARG A 138 2.29 -2.68 -8.58
C ARG A 138 1.24 -3.79 -8.54
N ALA A 139 1.71 -5.03 -8.68
CA ALA A 139 0.87 -6.18 -8.93
C ALA A 139 -0.17 -6.41 -7.82
N SER A 140 0.23 -6.30 -6.54
CA SER A 140 -0.71 -6.47 -5.43
C SER A 140 -1.91 -5.54 -5.49
N GLU A 141 -1.75 -4.32 -6.02
CA GLU A 141 -2.85 -3.37 -6.21
C GLU A 141 -3.89 -3.92 -7.17
N MET A 142 -3.46 -4.58 -8.25
CA MET A 142 -4.37 -5.23 -9.21
C MET A 142 -5.16 -6.35 -8.54
N TYR A 143 -4.54 -7.13 -7.64
CA TYR A 143 -5.26 -8.13 -6.85
C TYR A 143 -6.31 -7.50 -5.93
N TYR A 144 -5.99 -6.37 -5.29
CA TYR A 144 -6.96 -5.68 -4.42
C TYR A 144 -8.10 -5.03 -5.21
N ILE A 145 -7.82 -4.43 -6.37
CA ILE A 145 -8.85 -3.90 -7.28
C ILE A 145 -9.78 -5.03 -7.74
N ALA A 146 -9.23 -6.16 -8.18
CA ALA A 146 -10.02 -7.31 -8.59
C ALA A 146 -10.86 -7.86 -7.42
N ALA A 147 -10.28 -7.92 -6.21
CA ALA A 147 -11.00 -8.35 -5.01
C ALA A 147 -12.14 -7.39 -4.64
N GLU A 148 -11.94 -6.07 -4.75
CA GLU A 148 -13.00 -5.07 -4.58
C GLU A 148 -14.12 -5.24 -5.61
N CYS A 149 -13.77 -5.45 -6.89
CA CYS A 149 -14.75 -5.66 -7.95
C CYS A 149 -15.58 -6.92 -7.71
N ALA A 150 -14.95 -8.03 -7.32
CA ALA A 150 -15.64 -9.27 -6.96
C ALA A 150 -16.58 -9.05 -5.76
N ASN A 151 -16.10 -8.36 -4.71
CA ASN A 151 -16.90 -8.06 -3.54
C ASN A 151 -18.14 -7.21 -3.88
N LYS A 152 -17.99 -6.19 -4.74
CA LYS A 152 -19.11 -5.35 -5.21
C LYS A 152 -20.14 -6.12 -6.05
N LYS A 153 -19.73 -7.23 -6.66
CA LYS A 153 -20.62 -8.17 -7.37
C LYS A 153 -21.20 -9.26 -6.44
N ASN A 154 -21.00 -9.15 -5.13
CA ASN A 154 -21.37 -10.14 -4.11
C ASN A 154 -20.66 -11.52 -4.27
N ASP A 155 -19.55 -11.58 -5.01
CA ASP A 155 -18.72 -12.79 -5.13
C ASP A 155 -17.61 -12.77 -4.07
N ILE A 156 -18.00 -13.07 -2.83
CA ILE A 156 -17.12 -13.05 -1.66
C ILE A 156 -16.01 -14.10 -1.81
N THR A 157 -16.33 -15.28 -2.35
CA THR A 157 -15.38 -16.38 -2.53
C THR A 157 -14.26 -15.99 -3.49
N ALA A 158 -14.59 -15.42 -4.66
CA ALA A 158 -13.57 -14.97 -5.61
C ALA A 158 -12.74 -13.81 -5.05
N GLY A 159 -13.37 -12.85 -4.38
CA GLY A 159 -12.67 -11.72 -3.76
C GLY A 159 -11.71 -12.16 -2.64
N ALA A 160 -12.14 -13.08 -1.78
CA ALA A 160 -11.30 -13.68 -0.75
C ALA A 160 -10.13 -14.47 -1.34
N ALA A 161 -10.35 -15.21 -2.44
CA ALA A 161 -9.29 -15.93 -3.13
C ALA A 161 -8.20 -14.97 -3.68
N LEU A 162 -8.60 -13.85 -4.30
CA LEU A 162 -7.69 -12.82 -4.80
C LEU A 162 -6.90 -12.14 -3.67
N LEU A 163 -7.58 -11.78 -2.58
CA LEU A 163 -6.94 -11.20 -1.39
C LEU A 163 -5.91 -12.17 -0.78
N ASN A 164 -6.27 -13.45 -0.68
CA ASN A 164 -5.42 -14.48 -0.11
C ASN A 164 -4.15 -14.74 -0.92
N LYS A 165 -4.17 -14.53 -2.25
CA LYS A 165 -2.94 -14.62 -3.06
C LYS A 165 -1.87 -13.64 -2.59
N VAL A 166 -2.24 -12.38 -2.32
CA VAL A 166 -1.30 -11.39 -1.81
C VAL A 166 -0.89 -11.74 -0.38
N ARG A 167 -1.84 -12.10 0.49
CA ARG A 167 -1.52 -12.48 1.87
C ARG A 167 -0.50 -13.61 1.97
N GLN A 168 -0.69 -14.66 1.17
CA GLN A 168 0.24 -15.79 1.10
C GLN A 168 1.62 -15.36 0.60
N ALA A 169 1.69 -14.47 -0.40
CA ALA A 169 2.96 -13.88 -0.85
C ALA A 169 3.65 -13.04 0.25
N ARG A 170 2.92 -12.55 1.25
CA ARG A 170 3.49 -11.86 2.43
C ARG A 170 3.80 -12.80 3.60
N GLY A 171 3.75 -14.12 3.40
CA GLY A 171 4.02 -15.11 4.44
C GLY A 171 2.87 -15.33 5.44
N LEU A 172 1.67 -14.87 5.11
CA LEU A 172 0.48 -15.05 5.94
C LEU A 172 -0.34 -16.27 5.50
N ASN A 173 -1.04 -16.87 6.46
CA ASN A 173 -2.07 -17.85 6.17
C ASN A 173 -3.25 -17.22 5.42
N ALA A 174 -3.88 -18.03 4.57
CA ALA A 174 -5.14 -17.67 3.94
C ALA A 174 -6.20 -17.40 5.02
N LEU A 175 -7.00 -16.35 4.80
CA LEU A 175 -8.21 -16.10 5.57
C LEU A 175 -9.21 -17.22 5.28
N ASN A 176 -9.75 -17.80 6.34
CA ASN A 176 -10.76 -18.84 6.24
C ASN A 176 -12.13 -18.24 5.86
N ALA A 177 -13.00 -19.07 5.30
CA ALA A 177 -14.35 -18.65 4.91
C ALA A 177 -15.19 -18.15 6.11
N ALA A 178 -14.92 -18.67 7.31
CA ALA A 178 -15.59 -18.23 8.54
C ALA A 178 -15.27 -16.76 8.90
N GLY A 179 -14.07 -16.28 8.58
CA GLY A 179 -13.63 -14.90 8.83
C GLY A 179 -14.04 -13.90 7.74
N ILE A 180 -14.51 -14.38 6.59
CA ILE A 180 -14.98 -13.57 5.46
C ILE A 180 -16.34 -14.10 5.00
N ALA A 181 -17.36 -13.89 5.83
CA ALA A 181 -18.71 -14.43 5.60
C ALA A 181 -19.66 -13.43 4.90
N SER A 182 -19.22 -12.19 4.68
CA SER A 182 -20.06 -11.10 4.15
C SER A 182 -19.25 -10.13 3.29
N THR A 183 -19.95 -9.30 2.53
CA THR A 183 -19.32 -8.22 1.76
C THR A 183 -18.62 -7.20 2.65
N ASP A 184 -19.16 -6.93 3.84
CA ASP A 184 -18.58 -6.01 4.82
C ASP A 184 -17.31 -6.58 5.47
N SER A 185 -17.31 -7.87 5.82
CA SER A 185 -16.12 -8.54 6.36
C SER A 185 -15.00 -8.60 5.32
N LEU A 186 -15.32 -8.90 4.05
CA LEU A 186 -14.34 -8.83 2.96
C LEU A 186 -13.85 -7.40 2.73
N SER A 187 -14.74 -6.40 2.75
CA SER A 187 -14.33 -5.00 2.61
C SER A 187 -13.40 -4.56 3.74
N THR A 188 -13.60 -5.05 4.95
CA THR A 188 -12.74 -4.77 6.10
C THR A 188 -11.36 -5.37 5.93
N GLU A 189 -11.28 -6.61 5.46
CA GLU A 189 -10.01 -7.30 5.21
C GLU A 189 -9.23 -6.69 4.03
N ILE A 190 -9.93 -6.29 2.96
CA ILE A 190 -9.33 -5.51 1.87
C ILE A 190 -8.72 -4.21 2.40
N MET A 191 -9.48 -3.44 3.20
CA MET A 191 -8.99 -2.19 3.80
C MET A 191 -7.72 -2.42 4.63
N ARG A 192 -7.70 -3.45 5.48
CA ARG A 192 -6.53 -3.81 6.30
C ARG A 192 -5.32 -4.13 5.45
N GLU A 193 -5.51 -4.85 4.34
CA GLU A 193 -4.41 -5.10 3.40
C GLU A 193 -3.93 -3.81 2.71
N TYR A 194 -4.82 -2.91 2.27
CA TYR A 194 -4.40 -1.59 1.76
C TYR A 194 -3.58 -0.80 2.79
N GLN A 195 -3.99 -0.79 4.05
CA GLN A 195 -3.27 -0.10 5.13
C GLN A 195 -1.87 -0.69 5.37
N LYS A 196 -1.77 -2.03 5.40
CA LYS A 196 -0.49 -2.72 5.61
C LYS A 196 0.43 -2.58 4.42
N GLU A 197 -0.12 -2.59 3.21
CA GLU A 197 0.64 -2.78 1.99
C GLU A 197 1.22 -1.47 1.44
N PHE A 198 0.48 -0.36 1.50
CA PHE A 198 0.87 0.91 0.86
C PHE A 198 1.50 1.94 1.82
N ILE A 199 2.14 1.48 2.88
CA ILE A 199 2.85 2.37 3.79
C ILE A 199 3.93 3.15 3.04
N GLN A 200 4.01 4.46 3.32
CA GLN A 200 4.87 5.43 2.62
C GLN A 200 4.56 5.67 1.12
N GLU A 201 3.54 5.03 0.53
CA GLU A 201 3.20 5.17 -0.90
C GLU A 201 2.01 6.11 -1.16
N GLY A 202 1.33 6.61 -0.12
CA GLY A 202 0.23 7.57 -0.24
C GLY A 202 -1.12 7.00 -0.72
N GLN A 203 -1.18 5.76 -1.22
CA GLN A 203 -2.40 5.17 -1.78
C GLN A 203 -3.55 5.05 -0.75
N THR A 204 -3.23 4.85 0.53
CA THR A 204 -4.23 4.72 1.59
C THR A 204 -5.08 5.99 1.75
N PHE A 205 -4.50 7.18 1.50
CA PHE A 205 -5.25 8.44 1.51
C PHE A 205 -6.37 8.44 0.46
N PHE A 206 -6.04 8.08 -0.78
CA PHE A 206 -7.01 8.01 -1.88
C PHE A 206 -8.06 6.93 -1.67
N TYR A 207 -7.67 5.79 -1.08
CA TYR A 207 -8.59 4.72 -0.69
C TYR A 207 -9.65 5.22 0.30
N TYR A 208 -9.24 5.93 1.35
CA TYR A 208 -10.18 6.48 2.34
C TYR A 208 -11.10 7.54 1.76
N LYS A 209 -10.55 8.45 0.95
CA LYS A 209 -11.32 9.49 0.26
C LYS A 209 -12.41 8.89 -0.62
N ARG A 210 -12.05 7.93 -1.49
CA ARG A 210 -13.01 7.31 -2.44
C ARG A 210 -14.15 6.60 -1.73
N LEU A 211 -13.86 5.89 -0.65
CA LEU A 211 -14.85 5.09 0.07
C LEU A 211 -15.52 5.85 1.22
N ASN A 212 -15.23 7.15 1.37
CA ASN A 212 -15.71 8.01 2.44
C ASN A 212 -15.58 7.34 3.82
N LYS A 213 -14.38 6.81 4.13
CA LYS A 213 -14.15 6.07 5.38
C LYS A 213 -14.11 7.02 6.58
N ASP A 214 -14.76 6.61 7.65
CA ASP A 214 -14.62 7.25 8.96
C ASP A 214 -13.20 7.00 9.51
N LEU A 215 -12.34 8.01 9.43
CA LEU A 215 -10.96 7.92 9.91
C LEU A 215 -10.88 7.75 11.43
N GLY A 216 -11.87 8.25 12.18
CA GLY A 216 -11.95 8.03 13.63
C GLY A 216 -12.08 6.56 13.96
N LEU A 217 -13.00 5.87 13.27
CA LEU A 217 -13.18 4.43 13.41
C LEU A 217 -11.98 3.63 12.88
N VAL A 218 -11.43 4.03 11.72
CA VAL A 218 -10.41 3.26 11.01
C VAL A 218 -9.01 3.42 11.64
N THR A 219 -8.68 4.60 12.16
CA THR A 219 -7.37 4.90 12.76
C THR A 219 -7.37 4.88 14.28
N GLY A 220 -8.56 4.83 14.91
CA GLY A 220 -8.70 4.92 16.37
C GLY A 220 -8.43 6.33 16.93
N THR A 221 -8.20 7.32 16.06
CA THR A 221 -8.03 8.73 16.46
C THR A 221 -9.26 9.50 16.05
N PRO A 222 -10.19 9.81 16.99
CA PRO A 222 -11.40 10.55 16.68
C PRO A 222 -11.05 11.91 16.08
N ALA A 223 -11.40 12.12 14.82
CA ALA A 223 -11.27 13.40 14.15
C ALA A 223 -12.55 13.65 13.37
N ALA A 224 -13.21 14.77 13.64
CA ALA A 224 -14.22 15.29 12.73
C ALA A 224 -13.51 15.60 11.41
N ILE A 225 -13.92 14.98 10.31
CA ILE A 225 -13.34 15.24 8.99
C ILE A 225 -14.20 16.35 8.36
N PRO A 226 -13.67 17.56 8.16
CA PRO A 226 -14.36 18.62 7.43
C PRO A 226 -14.76 18.14 6.03
N ALA A 227 -15.86 18.68 5.47
CA ALA A 227 -16.33 18.33 4.14
C ALA A 227 -15.27 18.60 3.03
N ASP A 228 -14.38 19.55 3.27
CA ASP A 228 -13.29 19.97 2.38
C ASP A 228 -11.92 19.36 2.76
N ALA A 229 -11.84 18.46 3.74
CA ALA A 229 -10.57 17.90 4.23
C ALA A 229 -9.74 17.17 3.16
N TYR A 230 -10.38 16.77 2.05
CA TYR A 230 -9.76 16.07 0.94
C TYR A 230 -9.50 16.95 -0.29
N MET A 231 -9.73 18.26 -0.19
CA MET A 231 -9.49 19.24 -1.24
C MET A 231 -8.39 20.21 -0.78
N PHE A 232 -7.28 20.25 -1.51
CA PHE A 232 -6.28 21.28 -1.26
C PHE A 232 -6.83 22.65 -1.67
N PRO A 233 -6.51 23.72 -0.92
CA PRO A 233 -6.86 25.06 -1.34
C PRO A 233 -6.16 25.39 -2.66
N ILE A 234 -6.86 26.11 -3.53
CA ILE A 234 -6.25 26.65 -4.76
C ILE A 234 -5.11 27.59 -4.32
N PRO A 235 -3.88 27.38 -4.82
CA PRO A 235 -2.74 28.24 -4.46
C PRO A 235 -3.05 29.70 -4.76
N ASP A 236 -2.68 30.61 -3.86
CA ASP A 236 -3.04 32.03 -4.00
C ASP A 236 -2.48 32.66 -5.28
N LYS A 237 -1.33 32.17 -5.76
CA LYS A 237 -0.76 32.55 -7.06
C LYS A 237 -1.72 32.30 -8.23
N GLU A 238 -2.52 31.24 -8.21
CA GLU A 238 -3.47 30.94 -9.29
C GLU A 238 -4.66 31.92 -9.28
N LYS A 239 -4.99 32.52 -8.13
CA LYS A 239 -6.08 33.51 -8.00
C LYS A 239 -5.67 34.90 -8.49
N GLU A 240 -4.38 35.21 -8.47
CA GLU A 240 -3.83 36.50 -8.89
C GLU A 240 -3.75 36.68 -10.41
N TYR A 241 -3.65 35.58 -11.19
CA TYR A 241 -3.43 35.63 -12.65
C TYR A 241 -4.60 35.13 -13.51
N ASN A 242 -5.63 34.50 -12.94
CA ASN A 242 -6.82 34.03 -13.66
C ASN A 242 -8.07 34.82 -13.27
N HIS A 243 -8.21 36.03 -13.82
CA HIS A 243 -9.47 36.79 -13.84
C HIS A 243 -10.36 36.37 -15.01
#